data_AF-A0A2H5WDA3-F1
#
_entry.id   AF-A0A2H5WDA3-F1
#
_cell.length_a   1.000
_cell.length_b   1.000
_cell.length_c   1.000
_cell.angle_alpha   90.00
_cell.angle_beta   90.00
_cell.angle_gamma   90.00
#
_symmetry.space_group_name_H-M   'P 1'
#
loop_
_entity.id
_entity.type
_entity.pdbx_description
1 polymer ?
#
loop_
_entity_poly.entity_id
_entity_poly.type
_entity_poly.pdbx_seq_one_letter_code
_entity_poly.pdbx_strand_id
1 'polypeptide(L)'
;MWALGTLGAFLSALYVGRLFSLALLGRPRSDRALHAHESPAVMLVPLVALAAGALGLGALAADPVGGPLPSFLRPVLGEVPHGEAGLPEGMLVAISQVAALGGLGLAWYLYASGRVAWLELRERLGGVPRLLARGFFVDDLYRAAVDGPLGAAAAIVDGFVDARVVDGVVNGVGRLVARLAAVGRRVQTGLVRSYALAFLLGAVVLLAYVGVRR
;
A
#
# COMPACT_ATOMS: atom_id res chain seq x y z
N MET A 1 4.61 15.14 -27.21
CA MET A 1 3.64 14.22 -26.56
C MET A 1 3.38 12.97 -27.37
N TRP A 2 3.05 13.06 -28.67
CA TRP A 2 2.71 11.90 -29.52
C TRP A 2 3.72 10.75 -29.48
N ALA A 3 5.03 11.03 -29.62
CA ALA A 3 6.06 10.00 -29.54
C ALA A 3 6.08 9.25 -28.20
N LEU A 4 5.83 9.94 -27.09
CA LEU A 4 5.76 9.31 -25.76
C LEU A 4 4.51 8.42 -25.65
N GLY A 5 3.38 8.86 -26.21
CA GLY A 5 2.15 8.05 -26.29
C GLY A 5 2.34 6.80 -27.13
N THR A 6 2.96 6.92 -28.31
CA THR A 6 3.28 5.78 -29.19
C THR A 6 4.26 4.81 -28.50
N LEU A 7 5.29 5.33 -27.83
CA LEU A 7 6.20 4.51 -27.02
C LEU A 7 5.45 3.80 -25.88
N GLY A 8 4.54 4.51 -25.21
CA GLY A 8 3.66 3.95 -24.19
C GLY A 8 2.81 2.79 -24.73
N ALA A 9 2.21 2.95 -25.90
CA ALA A 9 1.44 1.90 -26.56
C ALA A 9 2.31 0.67 -26.90
N PHE A 10 3.50 0.89 -27.47
CA PHE A 10 4.48 -0.16 -27.75
C PHE A 10 4.90 -0.92 -26.48
N LEU A 11 5.29 -0.20 -25.42
CA LEU A 11 5.75 -0.79 -24.16
C LEU A 11 4.62 -1.53 -23.43
N SER A 12 3.39 -0.99 -23.47
CA SER A 12 2.22 -1.63 -22.88
C SER A 12 1.91 -2.95 -23.60
N ALA A 13 1.92 -2.94 -24.93
CA ALA A 13 1.73 -4.13 -25.74
C ALA A 13 2.85 -5.16 -25.52
N LEU A 14 4.11 -4.73 -25.43
CA LEU A 14 5.26 -5.57 -25.10
C LEU A 14 5.12 -6.22 -23.71
N TYR A 15 4.65 -5.46 -22.71
CA TYR A 15 4.42 -5.96 -21.35
C TYR A 15 3.31 -7.02 -21.29
N VAL A 16 2.13 -6.73 -21.85
CA VAL A 16 1.00 -7.68 -21.88
C VAL A 16 1.35 -8.90 -22.73
N GLY A 17 1.97 -8.69 -23.88
CA GLY A 17 2.46 -9.75 -24.75
C GLY A 17 3.47 -10.66 -24.06
N ARG A 18 4.36 -10.09 -23.23
CA ARG A 18 5.32 -10.87 -22.41
C ARG A 18 4.59 -11.74 -21.39
N LEU A 19 3.61 -11.18 -20.68
CA LEU A 19 2.81 -11.93 -19.71
C LEU A 19 2.07 -13.09 -20.38
N PHE A 20 1.36 -12.81 -21.48
CA PHE A 20 0.65 -13.83 -22.25
C PHE A 20 1.58 -14.93 -22.77
N SER A 21 2.72 -14.54 -23.35
CA SER A 21 3.72 -15.46 -23.89
C SER A 21 4.30 -16.39 -22.82
N LEU A 22 4.61 -15.84 -21.64
CA LEU A 22 5.18 -16.62 -20.54
C LEU A 22 4.15 -17.50 -19.83
N ALA A 23 2.90 -17.04 -19.71
CA ALA A 23 1.86 -17.74 -18.97
C ALA A 23 1.17 -18.83 -19.79
N LEU A 24 0.87 -18.57 -21.07
CA LEU A 24 0.06 -19.47 -21.90
C LEU A 24 0.85 -20.23 -22.96
N LEU A 25 1.84 -19.59 -23.59
CA LEU A 25 2.65 -20.22 -24.66
C LEU A 25 3.92 -20.89 -24.12
N GLY A 26 4.27 -20.61 -22.86
CA GLY A 26 5.45 -21.15 -22.19
C GLY A 26 5.26 -22.60 -21.72
N ARG A 27 6.37 -23.24 -21.36
CA ARG A 27 6.33 -24.56 -20.71
C ARG A 27 5.92 -24.43 -19.24
N PRO A 28 5.14 -25.37 -18.69
CA PRO A 28 4.82 -25.41 -17.26
C PRO A 28 6.09 -25.40 -16.41
N ARG A 29 6.13 -24.52 -15.40
CA ARG A 29 7.30 -24.36 -14.51
C ARG A 29 7.07 -24.91 -13.10
N SER A 30 5.92 -25.53 -12.83
CA SER A 30 5.58 -26.12 -11.53
C SER A 30 4.57 -27.26 -11.68
N ASP A 31 4.55 -28.18 -10.73
CA ASP A 31 3.63 -29.33 -10.72
C ASP A 31 2.14 -28.93 -10.66
N ARG A 32 1.85 -27.79 -10.02
CA ARG A 32 0.49 -27.23 -9.98
C ARG A 32 0.02 -26.75 -11.35
N ALA A 33 0.93 -26.22 -12.17
CA ALA A 33 0.60 -25.79 -13.52
C ALA A 33 0.26 -26.98 -14.44
N LEU A 34 0.82 -28.17 -14.16
CA LEU A 34 0.50 -29.39 -14.90
C LEU A 34 -0.92 -29.90 -14.61
N HIS A 35 -1.46 -29.60 -13.43
CA HIS A 35 -2.81 -30.00 -13.00
C HIS A 35 -3.79 -28.81 -13.00
N ALA A 36 -3.49 -27.76 -13.76
CA ALA A 36 -4.38 -26.62 -13.86
C ALA A 36 -5.69 -27.05 -14.56
N HIS A 37 -6.82 -26.80 -13.91
CA HIS A 37 -8.15 -27.04 -14.46
C HIS A 37 -8.80 -25.72 -14.87
N GLU A 38 -9.79 -25.82 -15.76
CA GLU A 38 -10.61 -24.69 -16.16
C GLU A 38 -11.35 -24.08 -14.97
N SER A 39 -11.59 -22.77 -15.00
CA SER A 39 -12.25 -22.08 -13.90
C SER A 39 -13.73 -22.49 -13.81
N PRO A 40 -14.31 -22.63 -12.59
CA PRO A 40 -15.72 -22.96 -12.45
C PRO A 40 -16.61 -21.87 -13.06
N ALA A 41 -17.84 -22.22 -13.43
CA ALA A 41 -18.79 -21.31 -14.09
C ALA A 41 -19.01 -20.00 -13.32
N VAL A 42 -18.92 -20.03 -11.98
CA VAL A 42 -19.05 -18.86 -11.11
C VAL A 42 -17.99 -17.78 -11.41
N MET A 43 -16.82 -18.16 -11.92
CA MET A 43 -15.78 -17.23 -12.37
C MET A 43 -15.82 -16.99 -13.88
N LEU A 44 -16.08 -18.03 -14.67
CA LEU A 44 -16.10 -17.94 -16.13
C LEU A 44 -17.21 -17.01 -16.65
N VAL A 45 -18.42 -17.11 -16.10
CA VAL A 45 -19.58 -16.33 -16.55
C VAL A 45 -19.34 -14.82 -16.40
N PRO A 46 -18.89 -14.30 -15.24
CA PRO A 46 -18.48 -12.90 -15.12
C PRO A 46 -17.42 -12.48 -16.13
N LEU A 47 -16.38 -13.30 -16.36
CA LEU A 47 -15.31 -12.99 -17.31
C LEU A 47 -15.82 -12.89 -18.75
N VAL A 48 -16.69 -13.82 -19.17
CA VAL A 48 -17.31 -13.81 -20.50
C VAL A 48 -18.23 -12.59 -20.67
N ALA A 49 -19.02 -12.26 -19.65
CA ALA A 49 -19.86 -11.06 -19.68
C ALA A 49 -19.02 -9.77 -19.81
N LEU A 50 -17.91 -9.67 -19.07
CA LEU A 50 -16.99 -8.55 -19.19
C LEU A 50 -16.30 -8.50 -20.56
N ALA A 51 -15.90 -9.63 -21.11
CA ALA A 51 -15.31 -9.70 -22.46
C ALA A 51 -16.31 -9.25 -23.53
N ALA A 52 -17.57 -9.70 -23.45
CA ALA A 52 -18.63 -9.24 -24.34
C ALA A 52 -18.90 -7.73 -24.19
N GLY A 53 -18.90 -7.21 -22.96
CA GLY A 53 -19.02 -5.78 -22.68
C GLY A 53 -17.87 -4.96 -23.26
N ALA A 54 -16.63 -5.43 -23.14
CA ALA A 54 -15.46 -4.79 -23.72
C ALA A 54 -15.53 -4.73 -25.26
N LEU A 55 -15.96 -5.81 -25.91
CA LEU A 55 -16.20 -5.84 -27.36
C LEU A 55 -17.33 -4.88 -27.76
N GLY A 56 -18.43 -4.86 -27.01
CA GLY A 56 -19.56 -3.96 -27.26
C GLY A 56 -19.18 -2.48 -27.13
N LEU A 57 -18.44 -2.12 -26.07
CA LEU A 57 -17.90 -0.77 -25.91
C LEU A 57 -16.91 -0.41 -27.03
N GLY A 58 -16.07 -1.36 -27.45
CA GLY A 58 -15.17 -1.16 -28.60
C GLY A 58 -15.93 -0.85 -29.88
N ALA A 59 -17.07 -1.51 -30.13
CA ALA A 59 -17.93 -1.22 -31.28
C ALA A 59 -18.61 0.15 -31.18
N LEU A 60 -19.09 0.54 -29.98
CA LEU A 60 -19.67 1.88 -29.75
C LEU A 60 -18.64 3.01 -29.90
N ALA A 61 -17.37 2.72 -29.64
CA ALA A 61 -16.25 3.65 -29.78
C ALA A 61 -15.56 3.59 -31.15
N ALA A 62 -16.09 2.82 -32.11
CA ALA A 62 -15.46 2.64 -33.42
C ALA A 62 -15.41 3.93 -34.26
N ASP A 63 -16.39 4.83 -34.09
CA ASP A 63 -16.36 6.19 -34.62
C ASP A 63 -16.03 7.18 -33.49
N PRO A 64 -14.77 7.62 -33.37
CA PRO A 64 -14.31 8.46 -32.28
C PRO A 64 -14.73 9.93 -32.41
N VAL A 65 -15.28 10.36 -33.55
CA VAL A 65 -15.62 11.77 -33.82
C VAL A 65 -17.14 11.96 -33.91
N GLY A 66 -17.81 11.15 -34.73
CA GLY A 66 -19.25 11.24 -34.98
C GLY A 66 -20.09 10.19 -34.26
N GLY A 67 -19.45 9.27 -33.55
CA GLY A 67 -20.10 8.08 -33.03
C GLY A 67 -21.10 8.33 -31.90
N PRO A 68 -21.81 7.27 -31.48
CA PRO A 68 -22.78 7.35 -30.39
C PRO A 68 -22.11 7.75 -29.06
N LEU A 69 -20.86 7.33 -28.82
CA LEU A 69 -20.15 7.63 -27.59
C LEU A 69 -19.71 9.11 -27.48
N PRO A 70 -19.02 9.71 -28.47
CA PRO A 70 -18.77 11.16 -28.47
C PRO A 70 -20.05 12.00 -28.36
N SER A 71 -21.09 11.61 -29.08
CA SER A 71 -22.40 12.30 -29.04
C SER A 71 -23.04 12.27 -27.67
N PHE A 72 -22.93 11.14 -26.96
CA PHE A 72 -23.42 10.98 -25.59
C PHE A 72 -22.62 11.82 -24.58
N LEU A 73 -21.31 11.96 -24.77
CA LEU A 73 -20.42 12.69 -23.84
C LEU A 73 -20.38 14.20 -24.07
N ARG A 74 -20.73 14.67 -25.28
CA ARG A 74 -20.72 16.09 -25.67
C ARG A 74 -21.45 17.04 -24.72
N PRO A 75 -22.60 16.71 -24.11
CA PRO A 75 -23.27 17.59 -23.15
C PRO A 75 -22.45 17.86 -21.88
N VAL A 76 -21.57 16.94 -21.49
CA VAL A 76 -20.74 17.06 -20.28
C VAL A 76 -19.36 17.62 -20.61
N LEU A 77 -18.75 17.17 -21.70
CA LEU A 77 -17.39 17.53 -22.08
C LEU A 77 -17.30 18.77 -22.98
N GLY A 78 -18.41 19.20 -23.58
CA GLY A 78 -18.43 20.26 -24.59
C GLY A 78 -17.80 19.82 -25.92
N GLU A 79 -17.57 20.79 -26.80
CA GLU A 79 -16.75 20.56 -28.01
C GLU A 79 -15.28 20.55 -27.61
N VAL A 80 -14.65 19.39 -27.72
CA VAL A 80 -13.22 19.26 -27.54
C VAL A 80 -12.53 19.76 -28.81
N PRO A 81 -11.65 20.78 -28.73
CA PRO A 81 -10.87 21.20 -29.89
C PRO A 81 -10.06 20.02 -30.40
N HIS A 82 -10.33 19.60 -31.64
CA HIS A 82 -9.47 18.63 -32.31
C HIS A 82 -8.20 19.39 -32.63
N GLY A 83 -7.14 19.17 -31.83
CA GLY A 83 -5.86 19.81 -32.07
C GLY A 83 -5.40 19.43 -33.48
N GLU A 84 -5.09 20.42 -34.31
CA GLU A 84 -4.47 20.17 -35.62
C GLU A 84 -3.11 19.52 -35.38
N ALA A 85 -3.10 18.18 -35.29
CA ALA A 85 -1.88 17.44 -35.46
C ALA A 85 -1.43 17.68 -36.90
N GLY A 86 -0.16 18.06 -37.11
CA GLY A 86 0.41 18.19 -38.46
C GLY A 86 0.40 16.89 -39.29
N LEU A 87 -0.14 15.79 -38.74
CA LEU A 87 -0.40 14.52 -39.40
C LEU A 87 -1.89 14.19 -39.31
N PRO A 88 -2.48 13.58 -40.36
CA PRO A 88 -3.86 13.11 -40.32
C PRO A 88 -4.11 12.14 -39.15
N GLU A 89 -5.25 12.26 -38.47
CA GLU A 89 -5.59 11.42 -37.30
C GLU A 89 -5.50 9.93 -37.60
N GLY A 90 -5.97 9.50 -38.78
CA GLY A 90 -5.87 8.11 -39.22
C GLY A 90 -4.42 7.59 -39.30
N MET A 91 -3.46 8.46 -39.61
CA MET A 91 -2.05 8.10 -39.62
C MET A 91 -1.51 7.91 -38.20
N LEU A 92 -1.93 8.73 -37.24
CA LEU A 92 -1.56 8.56 -35.83
C LEU A 92 -2.15 7.27 -35.24
N VAL A 93 -3.37 6.92 -35.62
CA VAL A 93 -4.00 5.64 -35.26
C VAL A 93 -3.20 4.48 -35.86
N ALA A 94 -2.87 4.54 -37.14
CA ALA A 94 -2.08 3.51 -37.82
C ALA A 94 -0.69 3.33 -37.20
N ILE A 95 0.03 4.42 -36.92
CA ILE A 95 1.33 4.39 -36.24
C ILE A 95 1.20 3.72 -34.87
N SER A 96 0.16 4.05 -34.12
CA SER A 96 -0.07 3.47 -32.78
C SER A 96 -0.42 1.98 -32.85
N GLN A 97 -1.20 1.55 -33.85
CA GLN A 97 -1.51 0.14 -34.09
C GLN A 97 -0.27 -0.65 -34.48
N VAL A 98 0.55 -0.12 -35.40
CA VAL A 98 1.82 -0.75 -35.79
C VAL A 98 2.76 -0.86 -34.60
N ALA A 99 2.86 0.18 -33.77
CA ALA A 99 3.64 0.14 -32.53
C ALA A 99 3.13 -0.93 -31.56
N ALA A 100 1.81 -1.03 -31.34
CA ALA A 100 1.25 -2.06 -30.47
C ALA A 100 1.50 -3.48 -31.00
N LEU A 101 1.25 -3.73 -32.29
CA LEU A 101 1.51 -5.01 -32.94
C LEU A 101 3.00 -5.37 -32.93
N GLY A 102 3.87 -4.37 -33.15
CA GLY A 102 5.32 -4.54 -33.04
C GLY A 102 5.75 -4.94 -31.63
N GLY A 103 5.14 -4.34 -30.59
CA GLY A 103 5.36 -4.72 -29.19
C GLY A 103 4.94 -6.16 -28.90
N LEU A 104 3.74 -6.58 -29.34
CA LEU A 104 3.26 -7.95 -29.21
C LEU A 104 4.15 -8.96 -29.96
N GLY A 105 4.51 -8.64 -31.21
CA GLY A 105 5.38 -9.48 -32.04
C GLY A 105 6.77 -9.63 -31.44
N LEU A 106 7.35 -8.55 -30.92
CA LEU A 106 8.62 -8.58 -30.21
C LEU A 106 8.52 -9.41 -28.91
N ALA A 107 7.43 -9.28 -28.16
CA ALA A 107 7.20 -10.08 -26.96
C ALA A 107 7.17 -11.58 -27.29
N TRP A 108 6.38 -11.97 -28.29
CA TRP A 108 6.32 -13.36 -28.74
C TRP A 108 7.69 -13.86 -29.20
N TYR A 109 8.41 -13.06 -29.97
CA TYR A 109 9.75 -13.41 -30.46
C TYR A 109 10.74 -13.63 -29.32
N LEU A 110 10.77 -12.76 -28.31
CA LEU A 110 11.70 -12.87 -27.18
C LEU A 110 11.32 -13.98 -26.19
N TYR A 111 10.04 -14.20 -25.92
CA TYR A 111 9.59 -15.02 -24.79
C TYR A 111 8.92 -16.35 -25.16
N ALA A 112 8.30 -16.47 -26.35
CA ALA A 112 7.57 -17.67 -26.77
C ALA A 112 8.21 -18.42 -27.94
N SER A 113 8.94 -17.75 -28.84
CA SER A 113 9.47 -18.37 -30.07
C SER A 113 10.50 -19.48 -29.84
N GLY A 114 11.10 -19.54 -28.64
CA GLY A 114 12.21 -20.45 -28.31
C GLY A 114 13.54 -20.13 -29.03
N ARG A 115 13.59 -19.08 -29.86
CA ARG A 115 14.78 -18.69 -30.63
C ARG A 115 15.76 -17.81 -29.83
N VAL A 116 15.27 -17.15 -28.78
CA VAL A 116 16.04 -16.20 -27.99
C VAL A 116 16.16 -16.71 -26.56
N ALA A 117 17.39 -16.88 -26.08
CA ALA A 117 17.68 -17.11 -24.67
C ALA A 117 17.50 -15.80 -23.88
N TRP A 118 16.25 -15.42 -23.60
CA TRP A 118 15.95 -14.14 -22.96
C TRP A 118 16.61 -13.99 -21.58
N LEU A 119 16.90 -15.10 -20.89
CA LEU A 119 17.63 -15.12 -19.62
C LEU A 119 19.07 -14.63 -19.81
N GLU A 120 19.79 -15.15 -20.80
CA GLU A 120 21.14 -14.69 -21.12
C GLU A 120 21.15 -13.25 -21.61
N LEU A 121 20.15 -12.87 -22.42
CA LEU A 121 19.98 -11.48 -22.87
C LEU A 121 19.81 -10.54 -21.66
N ARG A 122 19.01 -10.94 -20.67
CA ARG A 122 18.82 -10.17 -19.43
C ARG A 122 20.14 -10.02 -18.65
N GLU A 123 20.97 -11.04 -18.60
CA GLU A 123 22.28 -10.96 -17.94
C GLU A 123 23.24 -10.01 -18.67
N ARG A 124 23.22 -10.02 -20.00
CA ARG A 124 24.02 -9.10 -20.83
C ARG A 124 23.62 -7.63 -20.68
N LEU A 125 22.35 -7.35 -20.36
CA LEU A 125 21.85 -5.98 -20.14
C LEU A 125 22.30 -5.38 -18.79
N GLY A 126 23.02 -6.14 -17.95
CA GLY A 126 23.69 -5.64 -16.76
C GLY A 126 22.76 -4.97 -15.75
N GLY A 127 22.94 -3.66 -15.54
CA GLY A 127 22.20 -2.88 -14.53
C GLY A 127 20.76 -2.53 -14.93
N VAL A 128 20.41 -2.54 -16.22
CA VAL A 128 19.10 -2.09 -16.70
C VAL A 128 17.95 -2.92 -16.13
N PRO A 129 17.99 -4.28 -16.16
CA PRO A 129 16.94 -5.08 -15.55
C PRO A 129 16.83 -4.88 -14.04
N ARG A 130 17.92 -4.52 -13.35
CA ARG A 130 17.89 -4.24 -11.90
C ARG A 130 17.18 -2.91 -11.62
N LEU A 131 17.49 -1.86 -12.40
CA LEU A 131 16.83 -0.56 -12.32
C LEU A 131 15.32 -0.69 -12.52
N LEU A 132 14.91 -1.36 -13.60
CA LEU A 132 13.49 -1.56 -13.93
C LEU A 132 12.78 -2.47 -12.91
N ALA A 133 13.44 -3.53 -12.44
CA ALA A 133 12.85 -4.44 -11.45
C ALA A 133 12.66 -3.81 -10.06
N ARG A 134 13.47 -2.80 -9.70
CA ARG A 134 13.31 -2.01 -8.47
C ARG A 134 12.41 -0.78 -8.64
N GLY A 135 11.60 -0.71 -9.71
CA GLY A 135 10.69 0.41 -9.93
C GLY A 135 11.41 1.75 -9.99
N PHE A 136 12.56 1.81 -10.67
CA PHE A 136 13.43 2.99 -10.74
C PHE A 136 13.94 3.49 -9.36
N PHE A 137 13.97 2.62 -8.36
CA PHE A 137 14.32 2.95 -6.97
C PHE A 137 13.41 3.98 -6.31
N VAL A 138 12.20 4.20 -6.85
CA VAL A 138 11.24 5.15 -6.27
C VAL A 138 10.82 4.71 -4.87
N ASP A 139 10.55 3.40 -4.68
CA ASP A 139 10.20 2.85 -3.37
C ASP A 139 11.37 2.93 -2.37
N ASP A 140 12.59 2.69 -2.84
CA ASP A 140 13.79 2.78 -2.01
C ASP A 140 14.06 4.24 -1.58
N LEU A 141 13.85 5.19 -2.49
CA LEU A 141 13.92 6.62 -2.20
C LEU A 141 12.83 7.04 -1.21
N TYR A 142 11.59 6.60 -1.41
CA TYR A 142 10.49 6.91 -0.50
C TYR A 142 10.78 6.35 0.90
N ARG A 143 11.24 5.11 0.99
CA ARG A 143 11.60 4.49 2.28
C ARG A 143 12.74 5.23 2.97
N ALA A 144 13.75 5.68 2.23
CA ALA A 144 14.88 6.41 2.79
C ALA A 144 14.54 7.86 3.18
N ALA A 145 13.71 8.53 2.38
CA ALA A 145 13.38 9.95 2.56
C ALA A 145 12.19 10.19 3.49
N VAL A 146 11.24 9.26 3.55
CA VAL A 146 9.97 9.42 4.26
C VAL A 146 9.85 8.40 5.39
N ASP A 147 9.80 7.11 5.07
CA ASP A 147 9.52 6.08 6.09
C ASP A 147 10.61 5.98 7.15
N GLY A 148 11.89 6.06 6.75
CA GLY A 148 13.03 5.97 7.65
C GLY A 148 13.05 7.08 8.70
N PRO A 149 13.02 8.37 8.29
CA PRO A 149 12.94 9.49 9.22
C PRO A 149 11.69 9.46 10.10
N LEU A 150 10.52 9.13 9.55
CA LEU A 150 9.29 9.02 10.33
C LEU A 150 9.35 7.88 11.35
N GLY A 151 9.89 6.73 10.96
CA GLY A 151 10.11 5.59 11.85
C GLY A 151 11.10 5.91 12.97
N ALA A 152 12.17 6.63 12.67
CA ALA A 152 13.13 7.09 13.68
C ALA A 152 12.48 8.09 14.66
N ALA A 153 11.68 9.04 14.16
CA ALA A 153 10.93 9.97 15.00
C ALA A 153 9.91 9.23 15.90
N ALA A 154 9.19 8.26 15.35
CA ALA A 154 8.25 7.44 16.11
C ALA A 154 8.96 6.64 17.22
N ALA A 155 10.14 6.06 16.93
CA ALA A 155 10.93 5.34 17.93
C ALA A 155 11.42 6.24 19.07
N ILE A 156 11.74 7.52 18.79
CA ILE A 156 12.10 8.49 19.83
C ILE A 156 10.90 8.80 20.72
N VAL A 157 9.72 9.02 20.12
CA VAL A 157 8.50 9.28 20.88
C VAL A 157 8.15 8.10 21.76
N ASP A 158 8.16 6.88 21.23
CA ASP A 158 7.88 5.65 21.98
C ASP A 158 8.87 5.46 23.15
N GLY A 159 10.17 5.49 22.88
CA GLY A 159 11.20 5.25 23.90
C GLY A 159 11.32 6.35 24.96
N PHE A 160 11.04 7.61 24.60
CA PHE A 160 11.13 8.72 25.54
C PHE A 160 9.80 9.03 26.22
N VAL A 161 8.74 9.25 25.45
CA VAL A 161 7.45 9.68 25.99
C VAL A 161 6.77 8.51 26.69
N ASP A 162 6.60 7.38 26.01
CA ASP A 162 5.85 6.27 26.59
C ASP A 162 6.67 5.55 27.68
N ALA A 163 7.80 4.97 27.30
CA ALA A 163 8.57 4.11 28.21
C ALA A 163 9.24 4.86 29.38
N ARG A 164 9.50 6.17 29.25
CA ARG A 164 10.22 6.94 30.29
C ARG A 164 9.33 7.92 31.04
N VAL A 165 8.47 8.67 30.33
CA VAL A 165 7.60 9.66 30.96
C VAL A 165 6.32 9.00 31.46
N VAL A 166 5.55 8.34 30.60
CA VAL A 166 4.26 7.74 30.97
C VAL A 166 4.47 6.64 32.00
N ASP A 167 5.29 5.65 31.68
CA ASP A 167 5.61 4.55 32.61
C ASP A 167 6.29 5.05 33.88
N GLY A 168 7.16 6.06 33.77
CA GLY A 168 7.84 6.65 34.91
C GLY A 168 6.86 7.27 35.91
N VAL A 169 5.86 8.01 35.41
CA VAL A 169 4.80 8.62 36.23
C VAL A 169 3.92 7.55 36.85
N VAL A 170 3.42 6.59 36.07
CA VAL A 170 2.53 5.53 36.57
C VAL A 170 3.22 4.70 37.65
N ASN A 171 4.44 4.23 37.40
CA ASN A 171 5.22 3.47 38.38
C ASN A 171 5.67 4.34 39.57
N GLY A 172 5.89 5.63 39.37
CA GLY A 172 6.18 6.60 40.42
C GLY A 172 5.04 6.72 41.43
N VAL A 173 3.81 6.89 40.92
CA VAL A 173 2.59 6.93 41.75
C VAL A 173 2.44 5.62 42.53
N GLY A 174 2.58 4.47 41.86
CA GLY A 174 2.52 3.16 42.52
C GLY A 174 3.54 3.01 43.66
N ARG A 175 4.79 3.43 43.44
CA ARG A 175 5.84 3.40 44.47
C ARG A 175 5.55 4.35 45.63
N LEU A 176 5.00 5.53 45.37
CA LEU A 176 4.62 6.49 46.41
C LEU A 176 3.53 5.90 47.31
N VAL A 177 2.48 5.34 46.72
CA VAL A 177 1.39 4.69 47.46
C VAL A 177 1.93 3.53 48.29
N ALA A 178 2.79 2.68 47.70
CA ALA A 178 3.40 1.55 48.41
C ALA A 178 4.26 2.00 49.61
N ARG A 179 5.01 3.11 49.47
CA ARG A 179 5.80 3.70 50.57
C ARG A 179 4.91 4.24 51.68
N LEU A 180 3.85 4.98 51.33
CA LEU A 180 2.89 5.49 52.31
C LEU A 180 2.22 4.34 53.07
N ALA A 181 1.81 3.29 52.37
CA ALA A 181 1.26 2.08 52.99
C ALA A 181 2.27 1.40 53.92
N ALA A 182 3.56 1.33 53.54
CA ALA A 182 4.61 0.76 54.37
C ALA A 182 4.87 1.56 55.65
N VAL A 183 4.83 2.89 55.58
CA VAL A 183 4.91 3.77 56.77
C VAL A 183 3.67 3.58 57.64
N GLY A 184 2.49 3.58 57.05
CA GLY A 184 1.23 3.32 57.77
C GLY A 184 1.22 1.99 58.50
N ARG A 185 1.77 0.92 57.90
CA ARG A 185 1.91 -0.38 58.55
C ARG A 185 2.76 -0.34 59.83
N ARG A 186 3.77 0.54 59.91
CA ARG A 186 4.61 0.66 61.12
C ARG A 186 3.86 1.28 62.31
N VAL A 187 2.78 2.03 62.06
CA VAL A 187 1.93 2.58 63.12
C VAL A 187 1.12 1.47 63.80
N GLN A 188 0.84 0.38 63.09
CA GLN A 188 0.16 -0.78 63.67
C GLN A 188 1.16 -1.73 64.33
N THR A 189 1.47 -1.45 65.61
CA THR A 189 2.45 -2.20 66.40
C THR A 189 1.92 -3.53 66.97
N GLY A 190 0.61 -3.79 66.89
CA GLY A 190 -0.01 -5.01 67.44
C GLY A 190 -0.06 -5.10 68.96
N LEU A 191 0.47 -4.10 69.69
CA LEU A 191 0.49 -4.07 71.15
C LEU A 191 -0.73 -3.30 71.70
N VAL A 192 -1.63 -3.99 72.41
CA VAL A 192 -2.86 -3.41 73.00
C VAL A 192 -2.58 -2.15 73.84
N ARG A 193 -1.45 -2.13 74.56
CA ARG A 193 -1.02 -0.98 75.38
C ARG A 193 -0.81 0.31 74.56
N SER A 194 -0.24 0.19 73.36
CA SER A 194 -0.01 1.33 72.46
C SER A 194 -1.33 1.90 71.93
N TYR A 195 -2.31 1.03 71.62
CA TYR A 195 -3.65 1.46 71.20
C TYR A 195 -4.42 2.15 72.33
N ALA A 196 -4.33 1.61 73.56
CA ALA A 196 -4.97 2.22 74.73
C ALA A 196 -4.43 3.63 75.01
N LEU A 197 -3.11 3.82 74.95
CA LEU A 197 -2.48 5.14 75.08
C LEU A 197 -2.90 6.11 73.97
N ALA A 198 -2.94 5.65 72.71
CA ALA A 198 -3.38 6.47 71.58
C ALA A 198 -4.85 6.91 71.71
N PHE A 199 -5.73 6.01 72.18
CA PHE A 199 -7.14 6.31 72.44
C PHE A 199 -7.30 7.36 73.55
N LEU A 200 -6.57 7.20 74.67
CA LEU A 200 -6.59 8.13 75.80
C LEU A 200 -6.11 9.54 75.38
N LEU A 201 -5.00 9.61 74.64
CA LEU A 201 -4.50 10.86 74.07
C LEU A 201 -5.51 11.50 73.10
N GLY A 202 -6.11 10.69 72.21
CA GLY A 202 -7.14 11.15 71.29
C GLY A 202 -8.36 11.73 72.00
N ALA A 203 -8.82 11.10 73.08
CA ALA A 203 -9.92 11.60 73.90
C ALA A 203 -9.58 12.93 74.58
N VAL A 204 -8.38 13.07 75.15
CA VAL A 204 -7.93 14.32 75.77
C VAL A 204 -7.86 15.46 74.74
N VAL A 205 -7.30 15.20 73.56
CA VAL A 205 -7.21 16.20 72.48
C VAL A 205 -8.60 16.61 71.99
N LEU A 206 -9.51 15.66 71.81
CA LEU A 206 -10.89 15.93 71.40
C LEU A 206 -11.61 16.81 72.43
N LEU A 207 -11.49 16.47 73.72
CA LEU A 207 -12.08 17.23 74.81
C LEU A 207 -11.48 18.64 74.92
N ALA A 208 -10.16 18.77 74.76
CA ALA A 208 -9.49 20.07 74.73
C ALA A 208 -9.93 20.91 73.52
N TYR A 209 -10.02 20.33 72.32
CA TYR A 209 -10.50 21.02 71.12
C TYR A 209 -11.94 21.51 71.29
N VAL A 210 -12.83 20.65 71.79
CA VAL A 210 -14.23 21.03 72.07
C VAL A 210 -14.32 22.08 73.18
N GLY A 211 -13.46 21.99 74.19
CA GLY A 211 -13.40 22.94 75.30
C GLY A 211 -12.86 24.32 74.90
N VAL A 212 -11.90 24.39 73.98
CA VAL A 212 -11.35 25.65 73.42
C VAL A 212 -12.27 26.26 72.36
N ARG A 213 -13.13 25.46 71.73
CA ARG A 213 -14.11 25.91 70.73
C ARG A 213 -15.44 26.40 71.35
N ARG A 214 -15.57 26.34 72.68
CA ARG A 214 -16.63 27.02 73.45
C ARG A 214 -16.14 28.36 73.95
#